data_AF-A0A812XU13-F1
#
_entry.id   AF-A0A812XU13-F1
#
_cell.length_a   1.000
_cell.length_b   1.000
_cell.length_c   1.000
_cell.angle_alpha   90.00
_cell.angle_beta   90.00
_cell.angle_gamma   90.00
#
_symmetry.space_group_name_H-M   'P 1'
#
loop_
_entity.id
_entity.type
_entity.pdbx_description
1 polymer ?
#
loop_
_entity_poly.entity_id
_entity_poly.type
_entity_poly.pdbx_seq_one_letter_code
_entity_poly.pdbx_strand_id
1 'polypeptide(L)'
;ETKNIFISEKDRSEFWKHYGTYRGGHPACAAGRHNPVGLAGDDARYNLAGYKVVIMLLSLPLQTIRSLEMCRYPYFILRESLCLGTRTLDPVFRVVCWSLNIAFNGLFPSRAPFPGEALDEKRRRLQGQRLSGGPYAIAEVRGDWKWHRECFLVTRHYNSTQVCCFCEASKKRGPFSMSNFKEFHRTGFGQMTTAEFFLKSMGRYVCPLAMLKGFQPRMISICSMHTSNLGICGWVNAAAAVLLALLERAEFGPTNEDLAHRLKVVTLRFRRWCAANKIQQSQPYITVGMLHLGGSTAPELSLKAYHSRVFLAFLAVTCESAVAARPDDTELVLCLGATSALAQWHLYLERCPRYLTQEQGSEMVRLSLKFLTVYKTLAIRHALAGSLRFPLKPKLHSYQELNLQMTRERYNVRYLHTYRDEDMIGQTKSIVRAVHKDLLEMRSLCRLSLRLAAAPRH
;
A
#
# COMPACT_ATOMS: atom_id res chain seq x y z
N GLU A 1 21.91 25.03 -0.91
CA GLU A 1 21.63 23.64 -1.30
C GLU A 1 21.45 22.79 -0.05
N THR A 2 20.33 22.08 0.08
CA THR A 2 20.22 21.01 1.09
C THR A 2 21.10 19.85 0.61
N LYS A 3 22.36 19.80 1.08
CA LYS A 3 23.32 18.72 0.76
C LYS A 3 22.74 17.30 0.96
N ASN A 4 21.67 17.21 1.76
CA ASN A 4 21.04 15.97 2.18
C ASN A 4 19.94 15.43 1.24
N ILE A 5 19.56 16.12 0.15
CA ILE A 5 18.57 15.60 -0.81
C ILE A 5 19.25 15.51 -2.16
N PHE A 6 19.98 14.41 -2.36
CA PHE A 6 20.65 14.13 -3.61
C PHE A 6 19.97 12.95 -4.32
N ILE A 7 19.43 13.23 -5.50
CA ILE A 7 19.05 12.20 -6.48
C ILE A 7 20.02 12.41 -7.64
N SER A 8 20.72 11.36 -8.05
CA SER A 8 21.66 11.48 -9.15
C SER A 8 20.92 11.78 -10.46
N GLU A 9 21.58 12.49 -11.37
CA GLU A 9 20.99 12.76 -12.69
C GLU A 9 20.72 11.46 -13.46
N LYS A 10 21.61 10.47 -13.29
CA LYS A 10 21.43 9.12 -13.83
C LYS A 10 20.12 8.48 -13.33
N ASP A 11 19.87 8.47 -12.03
CA ASP A 11 18.66 7.85 -11.46
C ASP A 11 17.39 8.57 -11.92
N ARG A 12 17.41 9.91 -12.01
CA ARG A 12 16.28 10.69 -12.55
C ARG A 12 16.01 10.36 -14.02
N SER A 13 17.06 10.35 -14.83
CA SER A 13 16.97 10.07 -16.26
C SER A 13 16.45 8.65 -16.50
N GLU A 14 17.00 7.66 -15.78
CA GLU A 14 16.55 6.27 -15.84
C GLU A 14 15.08 6.14 -15.42
N PHE A 15 14.68 6.80 -14.33
CA PHE A 15 13.29 6.80 -13.86
C PHE A 15 12.33 7.36 -14.91
N TRP A 16 12.61 8.54 -15.46
CA TRP A 16 11.71 9.18 -16.41
C TRP A 16 11.72 8.51 -17.79
N LYS A 17 12.84 7.91 -18.19
CA LYS A 17 12.91 7.03 -19.36
C LYS A 17 12.00 5.82 -19.18
N HIS A 18 12.14 5.09 -18.06
CA HIS A 18 11.28 3.95 -17.73
C HIS A 18 9.80 4.35 -17.67
N TYR A 19 9.48 5.45 -16.98
CA TYR A 19 8.13 5.98 -16.88
C TYR A 19 7.57 6.29 -18.27
N GLY A 20 8.34 6.94 -19.13
CA GLY A 20 7.94 7.27 -20.50
C GLY A 20 7.64 6.04 -21.34
N THR A 21 8.48 5.00 -21.23
CA THR A 21 8.32 3.75 -21.97
C THR A 21 7.08 2.95 -21.55
N TYR A 22 6.84 2.80 -20.24
CA TYR A 22 5.85 1.82 -19.76
C TYR A 22 4.57 2.41 -19.15
N ARG A 23 4.61 3.67 -18.68
CA ARG A 23 3.42 4.39 -18.17
C ARG A 23 2.92 5.43 -19.17
N GLY A 24 3.85 6.12 -19.85
CA GLY A 24 3.59 7.08 -20.92
C GLY A 24 2.98 8.40 -20.43
N GLY A 25 2.89 9.37 -21.34
CA GLY A 25 2.05 10.57 -21.23
C GLY A 25 2.35 11.59 -20.12
N HIS A 26 3.47 11.46 -19.39
CA HIS A 26 3.87 12.45 -18.40
C HIS A 26 4.86 13.46 -19.00
N PRO A 27 4.65 14.79 -18.88
CA PRO A 27 5.51 15.79 -19.50
C PRO A 27 6.94 15.82 -18.95
N ALA A 28 7.17 15.33 -17.73
CA ALA A 28 8.52 15.19 -17.19
C ALA A 28 9.37 14.12 -17.90
N CYS A 29 8.75 13.17 -18.62
CA CYS A 29 9.47 12.15 -19.38
C CYS A 29 10.34 12.76 -20.48
N ALA A 30 9.82 13.76 -21.20
CA ALA A 30 10.57 14.45 -22.25
C ALA A 30 11.75 15.26 -21.68
N ALA A 31 11.58 15.82 -20.47
CA ALA A 31 12.61 16.65 -19.86
C ALA A 31 13.70 15.86 -19.13
N GLY A 32 13.39 14.66 -18.60
CA GLY A 32 14.33 13.77 -17.90
C GLY A 32 14.95 14.30 -16.59
N ARG A 33 14.74 15.58 -16.25
CA ARG A 33 15.44 16.30 -15.18
C ARG A 33 14.66 16.51 -13.88
N HIS A 34 13.38 16.13 -13.84
CA HIS A 34 12.53 16.39 -12.67
C HIS A 34 12.85 15.41 -11.54
N ASN A 35 12.83 15.85 -10.29
CA ASN A 35 12.81 14.93 -9.16
C ASN A 35 11.40 14.35 -9.02
N PRO A 36 11.20 13.02 -9.07
CA PRO A 36 9.89 12.44 -8.84
C PRO A 36 9.46 12.67 -7.39
N VAL A 37 8.18 12.94 -7.20
CA VAL A 37 7.53 13.18 -5.91
C VAL A 37 6.39 12.17 -5.74
N GLY A 38 6.26 11.64 -4.54
CA GLY A 38 5.13 10.81 -4.12
C GLY A 38 4.29 11.52 -3.07
N LEU A 39 2.97 11.44 -3.20
CA LEU A 39 2.02 11.81 -2.15
C LEU A 39 1.54 10.57 -1.43
N ALA A 40 1.31 10.65 -0.12
CA ALA A 40 0.64 9.61 0.66
C ALA A 40 -0.22 10.23 1.76
N GLY A 41 -1.17 9.47 2.29
CA GLY A 41 -1.92 9.86 3.46
C GLY A 41 -2.56 8.66 4.15
N ASP A 42 -2.89 8.86 5.43
CA ASP A 42 -3.57 7.88 6.27
C ASP A 42 -4.15 8.56 7.53
N ASP A 43 -4.94 7.82 8.31
CA ASP A 43 -5.41 8.20 9.63
C ASP A 43 -4.71 7.44 10.76
N ALA A 44 -4.52 8.11 11.90
CA ALA A 44 -3.90 7.49 13.07
C ALA A 44 -4.67 7.82 14.35
N ARG A 45 -5.14 6.76 15.04
CA ARG A 45 -5.71 6.89 16.38
C ARG A 45 -4.64 7.32 17.37
N TYR A 46 -4.79 8.50 17.98
CA TYR A 46 -3.77 9.07 18.87
C TYR A 46 -4.11 8.98 20.37
N ASN A 47 -5.32 8.61 20.77
CA ASN A 47 -5.63 8.41 22.20
C ASN A 47 -6.56 7.20 22.47
N LEU A 48 -6.78 6.92 23.76
CA LEU A 48 -7.62 5.82 24.22
C LEU A 48 -9.11 6.04 23.93
N ALA A 49 -9.57 7.28 23.84
CA ALA A 49 -10.94 7.60 23.47
C ALA A 49 -11.27 7.35 21.98
N GLY A 50 -10.28 7.02 21.14
CA GLY A 50 -10.55 6.69 19.74
C GLY A 50 -10.36 7.83 18.76
N TYR A 51 -9.97 9.03 19.22
CA TYR A 51 -9.74 10.16 18.33
C TYR A 51 -8.59 9.89 17.36
N LYS A 52 -8.77 10.36 16.13
CA LYS A 52 -7.86 10.16 15.00
C LYS A 52 -7.36 11.49 14.45
N VAL A 53 -6.18 11.44 13.83
CA VAL A 53 -5.63 12.51 13.01
C VAL A 53 -5.41 12.00 11.59
N VAL A 54 -5.78 12.81 10.61
CA VAL A 54 -5.40 12.64 9.20
C VAL A 54 -4.01 13.23 9.02
N ILE A 55 -3.10 12.46 8.44
CA ILE A 55 -1.72 12.86 8.17
C ILE A 55 -1.46 12.67 6.68
N MET A 56 -0.94 13.69 6.01
CA MET A 56 -0.52 13.61 4.62
C MET A 56 0.97 13.86 4.49
N LEU A 57 1.62 13.06 3.64
CA LEU A 57 3.06 12.99 3.48
C LEU A 57 3.46 13.31 2.04
N LEU A 58 4.54 14.05 1.90
CA LEU A 58 5.33 14.15 0.68
C LEU A 58 6.53 13.20 0.77
N SER A 59 6.96 12.67 -0.36
CA SER A 59 8.12 11.78 -0.41
C SER A 59 8.87 11.93 -1.72
N LEU A 60 10.15 11.54 -1.72
CA LEU A 60 10.99 11.48 -2.90
C LEU A 60 11.28 10.00 -3.21
N PRO A 61 10.62 9.38 -4.21
CA PRO A 61 10.65 7.92 -4.41
C PRO A 61 12.03 7.35 -4.75
N LEU A 62 12.95 8.19 -5.25
CA LEU A 62 14.32 7.80 -5.57
C LEU A 62 15.30 8.00 -4.41
N GLN A 63 14.87 8.62 -3.32
CA GLN A 63 15.76 8.90 -2.20
C GLN A 63 16.02 7.63 -1.38
N THR A 64 17.30 7.31 -1.20
CA THR A 64 17.79 6.08 -0.54
C THR A 64 18.16 6.29 0.93
N ILE A 65 17.95 7.49 1.48
CA ILE A 65 18.36 7.85 2.84
C ILE A 65 17.66 6.96 3.88
N ARG A 66 18.41 6.59 4.92
CA ARG A 66 17.94 5.66 5.97
C ARG A 66 16.99 6.30 6.98
N SER A 67 17.19 7.58 7.33
CA SER A 67 16.29 8.28 8.26
C SER A 67 14.93 8.55 7.60
N LEU A 68 13.86 8.26 8.34
CA LEU A 68 12.48 8.44 7.90
C LEU A 68 12.13 9.93 7.74
N GLU A 69 12.60 10.76 8.68
CA GLU A 69 12.42 12.21 8.72
C GLU A 69 12.98 12.89 7.46
N MET A 70 14.00 12.27 6.86
CA MET A 70 14.66 12.75 5.66
C MET A 70 14.04 12.22 4.35
N CYS A 71 13.07 11.30 4.42
CA CYS A 71 12.46 10.66 3.26
C CYS A 71 10.94 10.86 3.16
N ARG A 72 10.29 11.24 4.27
CA ARG A 72 8.84 11.41 4.40
C ARG A 72 8.56 12.70 5.15
N TYR A 73 7.89 13.63 4.47
CA TYR A 73 7.66 14.97 4.96
C TYR A 73 6.17 15.18 5.21
N PRO A 74 5.70 15.11 6.48
CA PRO A 74 4.33 15.47 6.77
C PRO A 74 4.11 16.95 6.46
N TYR A 75 3.16 17.24 5.57
CA TYR A 75 2.82 18.61 5.17
C TYR A 75 1.43 19.03 5.64
N PHE A 76 0.62 18.07 6.09
CA PHE A 76 -0.73 18.32 6.58
C PHE A 76 -1.05 17.36 7.73
N ILE A 77 -1.58 17.91 8.81
CA ILE A 77 -2.07 17.18 9.99
C ILE A 77 -3.38 17.84 10.40
N LEU A 78 -4.44 17.06 10.58
CA LEU A 78 -5.74 17.54 11.01
C LEU A 78 -6.44 16.51 11.89
N ARG A 79 -7.06 16.94 12.99
CA ARG A 79 -8.00 16.07 13.72
C ARG A 79 -9.13 15.61 12.79
N GLU A 80 -9.39 14.30 12.74
CA GLU A 80 -10.44 13.74 11.88
C GLU A 80 -11.82 14.37 12.19
N SER A 81 -12.09 14.69 13.46
CA SER A 81 -13.33 15.35 13.89
C SER A 81 -13.52 16.78 13.35
N LEU A 82 -12.48 17.41 12.82
CA LEU A 82 -12.54 18.73 12.17
C LEU A 82 -12.58 18.61 10.63
N CYS A 83 -12.50 17.40 10.09
CA CYS A 83 -12.52 17.16 8.65
C CYS A 83 -13.97 17.09 8.15
N LEU A 84 -14.39 18.11 7.42
CA LEU A 84 -15.71 18.19 6.77
C LEU A 84 -15.68 17.59 5.35
N GLY A 85 -14.83 16.58 5.13
CA GLY A 85 -14.59 15.99 3.81
C GLY A 85 -14.01 16.99 2.82
N THR A 86 -14.58 17.07 1.61
CA THR A 86 -14.10 17.96 0.53
C THR A 86 -14.09 19.43 0.90
N ARG A 87 -15.01 19.88 1.78
CA ARG A 87 -15.00 21.28 2.27
C ARG A 87 -13.71 21.64 2.99
N THR A 88 -13.07 20.67 3.65
CA THR A 88 -11.78 20.85 4.33
C THR A 88 -10.61 20.47 3.44
N LEU A 89 -10.72 19.37 2.68
CA LEU A 89 -9.60 18.82 1.92
C LEU A 89 -9.36 19.52 0.58
N ASP A 90 -10.39 20.04 -0.11
CA ASP A 90 -10.22 20.66 -1.42
C ASP A 90 -9.35 21.92 -1.37
N PRO A 91 -9.51 22.85 -0.40
CA PRO A 91 -8.61 23.99 -0.27
C PRO A 91 -7.15 23.55 -0.08
N VAL A 92 -6.93 22.51 0.72
CA VAL A 92 -5.59 21.94 0.97
C VAL A 92 -5.02 21.35 -0.33
N PHE A 93 -5.80 20.53 -1.03
CA PHE A 93 -5.39 19.93 -2.30
C PHE A 93 -5.18 20.97 -3.41
N ARG A 94 -5.92 22.08 -3.42
CA ARG A 94 -5.67 23.21 -4.34
C ARG A 94 -4.31 23.85 -4.08
N VAL A 95 -3.96 24.08 -2.82
CA VAL A 95 -2.62 24.60 -2.44
C VAL A 95 -1.53 23.60 -2.80
N VAL A 96 -1.73 22.30 -2.54
CA VAL A 96 -0.76 21.26 -2.92
C VAL A 96 -0.60 21.16 -4.42
N CYS A 97 -1.71 21.16 -5.18
CA CYS A 97 -1.70 21.12 -6.63
C CYS A 97 -0.98 22.34 -7.22
N TRP A 98 -1.29 23.54 -6.73
CA TRP A 98 -0.60 24.75 -7.12
C TRP A 98 0.90 24.66 -6.81
N SER A 99 1.26 24.26 -5.59
CA SER A 99 2.66 24.15 -5.15
C SER A 99 3.46 23.19 -6.03
N LEU A 100 2.89 22.02 -6.36
CA LEU A 100 3.53 21.03 -7.21
C LEU A 100 3.60 21.45 -8.68
N ASN A 101 2.61 22.20 -9.19
CA ASN A 101 2.66 22.76 -10.54
C ASN A 101 3.72 23.87 -10.66
N ILE A 102 3.92 24.66 -9.62
CA ILE A 102 5.04 25.61 -9.51
C ILE A 102 6.37 24.85 -9.43
N ALA A 103 6.44 23.81 -8.59
CA ALA A 103 7.62 22.97 -8.44
C ALA A 103 8.01 22.27 -9.75
N PHE A 104 7.04 21.90 -10.58
CA PHE A 104 7.26 21.37 -11.93
C PHE A 104 8.02 22.34 -12.82
N ASN A 105 7.67 23.62 -12.80
CA ASN A 105 8.37 24.61 -13.60
C ASN A 105 9.77 24.94 -13.03
N GLY A 106 10.01 24.62 -11.75
CA GLY A 106 11.31 24.81 -11.09
C GLY A 106 11.63 26.27 -10.75
N LEU A 107 10.63 27.16 -10.79
CA LEU A 107 10.78 28.59 -10.51
C LEU A 107 9.81 29.01 -9.40
N PHE A 108 10.22 29.96 -8.56
CA PHE A 108 9.32 30.58 -7.58
C PHE A 108 8.14 31.29 -8.27
N PRO A 109 6.94 31.24 -7.68
CA PRO A 109 5.71 31.69 -8.32
C PRO A 109 5.65 33.22 -8.41
N SER A 110 4.86 33.72 -9.37
CA SER A 110 4.48 35.13 -9.49
C SER A 110 3.07 35.43 -8.97
N ARG A 111 2.28 34.40 -8.68
CA ARG A 111 0.87 34.51 -8.24
C ARG A 111 0.61 33.56 -7.08
N ALA A 112 -0.25 33.98 -6.14
CA ALA A 112 -0.70 33.16 -5.02
C ALA A 112 -1.56 31.95 -5.48
N PRO A 113 -1.77 30.94 -4.60
CA PRO A 113 -2.62 29.78 -4.92
C PRO A 113 -4.08 30.12 -5.17
N PHE A 114 -4.62 31.17 -4.52
CA PHE A 114 -6.01 31.59 -4.68
C PHE A 114 -6.12 32.92 -5.45
N PRO A 115 -7.15 33.08 -6.30
CA PRO A 115 -7.40 34.35 -6.97
C PRO A 115 -7.59 35.50 -5.98
N GLY A 116 -6.97 36.65 -6.26
CA GLY A 116 -7.07 37.85 -5.43
C GLY A 116 -6.09 37.90 -4.24
N GLU A 117 -5.40 36.82 -3.93
CA GLU A 117 -4.37 36.81 -2.89
C GLU A 117 -3.02 37.32 -3.41
N ALA A 118 -2.30 38.05 -2.57
CA ALA A 118 -0.92 38.46 -2.84
C ALA A 118 0.07 37.42 -2.31
N LEU A 119 1.23 37.27 -2.99
CA LEU A 119 2.34 36.53 -2.42
C LEU A 119 2.89 37.26 -1.18
N ASP A 120 3.26 36.47 -0.16
CA ASP A 120 4.03 36.97 0.97
C ASP A 120 5.34 37.62 0.50
N GLU A 121 5.85 38.57 1.29
CA GLU A 121 7.01 39.39 0.92
C GLU A 121 8.23 38.53 0.57
N LYS A 122 8.46 37.45 1.31
CA LYS A 122 9.58 36.54 1.08
C LYS A 122 9.47 35.85 -0.28
N ARG A 123 8.29 35.30 -0.63
CA ARG A 123 8.06 34.66 -1.94
C ARG A 123 8.12 35.68 -3.08
N ARG A 124 7.63 36.90 -2.86
CA ARG A 124 7.68 37.99 -3.85
C ARG A 124 9.12 38.36 -4.21
N ARG A 125 10.01 38.47 -3.22
CA ARG A 125 11.45 38.71 -3.44
C ARG A 125 12.15 37.59 -4.21
N LEU A 126 11.61 36.37 -4.13
CA LEU A 126 12.16 35.19 -4.81
C LEU A 126 11.51 34.94 -6.17
N GLN A 127 10.51 35.72 -6.60
CA GLN A 127 9.77 35.50 -7.84
C GLN A 127 10.71 35.29 -9.03
N GLY A 128 10.45 34.23 -9.81
CA GLY A 128 11.25 33.89 -11.00
C GLY A 128 12.63 33.28 -10.70
N GLN A 129 13.09 33.27 -9.45
CA GLN A 129 14.31 32.56 -9.07
C GLN A 129 14.10 31.04 -9.13
N ARG A 130 15.19 30.28 -9.29
CA ARG A 130 15.14 28.81 -9.33
C ARG A 130 14.82 28.24 -7.95
N LEU A 131 13.96 27.22 -7.91
CA LEU A 131 13.73 26.42 -6.72
C LEU A 131 14.99 25.59 -6.40
N SER A 132 15.32 25.50 -5.11
CA SER A 132 16.40 24.63 -4.66
C SER A 132 16.11 23.17 -4.99
N GLY A 133 17.12 22.44 -5.49
CA GLY A 133 17.00 21.02 -5.84
C GLY A 133 16.50 20.74 -7.26
N GLY A 134 16.09 21.76 -8.01
CA GLY A 134 15.63 21.62 -9.39
C GLY A 134 14.11 21.45 -9.51
N PRO A 135 13.59 21.16 -10.71
CA PRO A 135 12.16 20.98 -10.88
C PRO A 135 11.70 19.64 -10.28
N TYR A 136 10.43 19.57 -9.87
CA TYR A 136 9.83 18.41 -9.22
C TYR A 136 8.55 17.99 -9.95
N ALA A 137 8.30 16.69 -10.07
CA ALA A 137 7.10 16.19 -10.75
C ALA A 137 6.44 15.10 -9.92
N ILE A 138 5.10 15.16 -9.79
CA ILE A 138 4.35 14.07 -9.19
C ILE A 138 4.52 12.81 -10.03
N ALA A 139 4.76 11.68 -9.37
CA ALA A 139 4.93 10.39 -10.02
C ALA A 139 4.04 9.29 -9.41
N GLU A 140 3.65 9.45 -8.15
CA GLU A 140 2.83 8.47 -7.44
C GLU A 140 1.97 9.12 -6.36
N VAL A 141 0.75 8.59 -6.20
CA VAL A 141 -0.15 8.85 -5.08
C VAL A 141 -0.39 7.51 -4.40
N ARG A 142 0.18 7.32 -3.23
CA ARG A 142 0.14 6.10 -2.43
C ARG A 142 -0.84 6.26 -1.27
N GLY A 143 -1.15 5.13 -0.65
CA GLY A 143 -2.03 5.04 0.51
C GLY A 143 -2.81 3.75 0.47
N ASP A 144 -3.59 3.51 1.52
CA ASP A 144 -4.52 2.41 1.53
C ASP A 144 -5.73 2.71 0.62
N TRP A 145 -6.63 1.74 0.48
CA TRP A 145 -7.79 1.93 -0.40
C TRP A 145 -8.79 2.95 0.17
N LYS A 146 -8.89 3.04 1.49
CA LYS A 146 -9.77 4.02 2.15
C LYS A 146 -9.29 5.44 1.82
N TRP A 147 -8.00 5.71 1.92
CA TRP A 147 -7.37 6.97 1.58
C TRP A 147 -7.68 7.40 0.15
N HIS A 148 -7.51 6.52 -0.84
CA HIS A 148 -7.83 6.85 -2.24
C HIS A 148 -9.30 7.17 -2.43
N ARG A 149 -10.19 6.43 -1.76
CA ARG A 149 -11.64 6.71 -1.78
C ARG A 149 -11.94 8.09 -1.20
N GLU A 150 -11.32 8.46 -0.10
CA GLU A 150 -11.61 9.73 0.58
C GLU A 150 -11.02 10.93 -0.16
N CYS A 151 -9.83 10.79 -0.75
CA CYS A 151 -9.16 11.87 -1.46
C CYS A 151 -9.76 12.15 -2.84
N PHE A 152 -10.05 11.09 -3.59
CA PHE A 152 -10.54 11.20 -4.95
C PHE A 152 -12.06 11.07 -5.05
N LEU A 153 -12.74 10.73 -3.95
CA LEU A 153 -14.17 10.38 -3.94
C LEU A 153 -14.53 9.36 -5.02
N VAL A 154 -13.67 8.38 -5.25
CA VAL A 154 -13.96 7.34 -6.24
C VAL A 154 -15.23 6.59 -5.85
N THR A 155 -16.18 6.55 -6.78
CA THR A 155 -17.47 5.87 -6.62
C THR A 155 -17.33 4.34 -6.62
N ARG A 156 -16.23 3.86 -7.20
CA ARG A 156 -15.82 2.46 -7.30
C ARG A 156 -14.81 2.11 -6.21
N HIS A 157 -15.25 1.35 -5.22
CA HIS A 157 -14.45 0.98 -4.06
C HIS A 157 -14.90 -0.35 -3.43
N TYR A 158 -14.14 -0.84 -2.45
CA TYR A 158 -14.35 -2.14 -1.79
C TYR A 158 -15.76 -2.40 -1.23
N ASN A 159 -16.50 -1.36 -0.82
CA ASN A 159 -17.88 -1.51 -0.33
C ASN A 159 -18.91 -1.43 -1.45
N SER A 160 -18.60 -0.79 -2.57
CA SER A 160 -19.51 -0.70 -3.72
C SER A 160 -19.65 -2.04 -4.47
N THR A 161 -20.64 -2.12 -5.37
CA THR A 161 -20.80 -3.27 -6.27
C THR A 161 -19.73 -3.32 -7.36
N GLN A 162 -19.23 -2.17 -7.80
CA GLN A 162 -18.14 -2.05 -8.78
C GLN A 162 -16.84 -1.82 -8.01
N VAL A 163 -16.12 -2.90 -7.75
CA VAL A 163 -15.11 -2.89 -6.69
C VAL A 163 -13.87 -2.13 -7.08
N CYS A 164 -13.42 -2.19 -8.34
CA CYS A 164 -12.15 -1.62 -8.78
C CYS A 164 -12.33 -0.25 -9.44
N CYS A 165 -11.47 0.72 -9.12
CA CYS A 165 -11.46 2.03 -9.76
C CYS A 165 -10.73 2.03 -11.11
N PHE A 166 -10.00 0.97 -11.47
CA PHE A 166 -9.21 0.89 -12.71
C PHE A 166 -9.84 -0.02 -13.77
N CYS A 167 -10.81 -0.86 -13.40
CA CYS A 167 -11.42 -1.80 -14.33
C CYS A 167 -12.87 -2.11 -13.97
N GLU A 168 -13.55 -2.86 -14.84
CA GLU A 168 -14.97 -3.23 -14.72
C GLU A 168 -15.30 -4.29 -13.64
N ALA A 169 -14.35 -4.65 -12.77
CA ALA A 169 -14.56 -5.67 -11.76
C ALA A 169 -15.72 -5.37 -10.80
N SER A 170 -16.57 -6.39 -10.60
CA SER A 170 -17.81 -6.29 -9.83
C SER A 170 -17.99 -7.45 -8.84
N LYS A 171 -18.77 -7.23 -7.78
CA LYS A 171 -19.27 -8.30 -6.89
C LYS A 171 -20.36 -9.15 -7.54
N LYS A 172 -20.99 -8.67 -8.61
CA LYS A 172 -22.05 -9.38 -9.31
C LYS A 172 -21.50 -10.59 -10.05
N ARG A 173 -22.32 -11.64 -10.19
CA ARG A 173 -22.04 -12.75 -11.10
C ARG A 173 -22.01 -12.22 -12.55
N GLY A 174 -21.12 -12.76 -13.35
CA GLY A 174 -20.93 -12.34 -14.75
C GLY A 174 -19.46 -12.34 -15.16
N PRO A 175 -19.16 -11.91 -16.40
CA PRO A 175 -17.81 -11.93 -16.95
C PRO A 175 -16.84 -11.06 -16.13
N PHE A 176 -17.34 -9.95 -15.56
CA PHE A 176 -16.58 -9.04 -14.72
C PHE A 176 -16.63 -9.37 -13.22
N SER A 177 -17.04 -10.57 -12.83
CA SER A 177 -16.96 -10.98 -11.42
C SER A 177 -15.53 -10.85 -10.91
N MET A 178 -15.33 -10.19 -9.76
CA MET A 178 -14.01 -9.94 -9.18
C MET A 178 -13.23 -11.22 -8.83
N SER A 179 -13.90 -12.38 -8.81
CA SER A 179 -13.29 -13.70 -8.63
C SER A 179 -12.96 -14.42 -9.94
N ASN A 180 -13.15 -13.76 -11.09
CA ASN A 180 -12.81 -14.28 -12.42
C ASN A 180 -11.34 -14.03 -12.78
N PHE A 181 -10.43 -14.53 -11.94
CA PHE A 181 -9.00 -14.19 -12.01
C PHE A 181 -8.33 -14.57 -13.34
N LYS A 182 -8.74 -15.66 -14.00
CA LYS A 182 -8.13 -16.07 -15.28
C LYS A 182 -8.49 -15.10 -16.42
N GLU A 183 -9.71 -14.59 -16.44
CA GLU A 183 -10.19 -13.75 -17.54
C GLU A 183 -9.57 -12.36 -17.49
N PHE A 184 -9.57 -11.71 -16.32
CA PHE A 184 -8.93 -10.39 -16.14
C PHE A 184 -7.45 -10.36 -16.53
N HIS A 185 -6.77 -11.52 -16.50
CA HIS A 185 -5.38 -11.60 -16.92
C HIS A 185 -5.17 -11.64 -18.43
N ARG A 186 -6.01 -12.34 -19.20
CA ARG A 186 -5.71 -12.69 -20.60
C ARG A 186 -5.83 -11.52 -21.56
N THR A 187 -6.66 -10.53 -21.26
CA THR A 187 -7.25 -9.68 -22.30
C THR A 187 -7.20 -8.19 -21.98
N GLY A 188 -6.54 -7.79 -20.89
CA GLY A 188 -6.72 -6.44 -20.34
C GLY A 188 -8.20 -6.13 -20.10
N PHE A 189 -9.00 -7.18 -19.90
CA PHE A 189 -10.44 -7.14 -20.03
C PHE A 189 -11.06 -6.24 -18.98
N GLY A 190 -11.86 -5.29 -19.46
CA GLY A 190 -12.49 -4.27 -18.63
C GLY A 190 -11.53 -3.23 -18.06
N GLN A 191 -10.26 -3.15 -18.47
CA GLN A 191 -9.38 -2.03 -18.09
C GLN A 191 -9.93 -0.71 -18.64
N MET A 192 -9.96 0.31 -17.78
CA MET A 192 -10.46 1.61 -18.17
C MET A 192 -9.37 2.45 -18.84
N THR A 193 -9.77 3.18 -19.89
CA THR A 193 -9.02 4.33 -20.38
C THR A 193 -8.99 5.46 -19.35
N THR A 194 -8.13 6.45 -19.54
CA THR A 194 -8.11 7.66 -18.69
C THR A 194 -9.46 8.38 -18.69
N ALA A 195 -10.09 8.51 -19.86
CA ALA A 195 -11.41 9.14 -19.98
C ALA A 195 -12.48 8.34 -19.21
N GLU A 196 -12.49 7.01 -19.36
CA GLU A 196 -13.41 6.15 -18.62
C GLU A 196 -13.18 6.19 -17.11
N PHE A 197 -11.93 6.29 -16.64
CA PHE A 197 -11.65 6.45 -15.22
C PHE A 197 -12.34 7.70 -14.67
N PHE A 198 -12.22 8.85 -15.35
CA PHE A 198 -12.88 10.07 -14.91
C PHE A 198 -14.42 9.92 -14.94
N LEU A 199 -14.97 9.38 -16.04
CA LEU A 199 -16.42 9.25 -16.20
C LEU A 199 -17.04 8.22 -15.23
N LYS A 200 -16.42 7.05 -15.07
CA LYS A 200 -16.97 5.89 -14.35
C LYS A 200 -16.51 5.80 -12.90
N SER A 201 -15.28 6.21 -12.59
CA SER A 201 -14.71 6.07 -11.23
C SER A 201 -14.74 7.36 -10.42
N MET A 202 -14.48 8.53 -11.02
CA MET A 202 -14.54 9.82 -10.31
C MET A 202 -15.97 10.40 -10.26
N GLY A 203 -16.81 10.03 -11.22
CA GLY A 203 -18.20 10.51 -11.29
C GLY A 203 -18.27 12.00 -11.59
N ARG A 204 -19.06 12.76 -10.82
CA ARG A 204 -19.23 14.23 -11.01
C ARG A 204 -18.18 15.08 -10.30
N TYR A 205 -17.38 14.48 -9.42
CA TYR A 205 -16.40 15.21 -8.63
C TYR A 205 -15.00 15.06 -9.25
N VAL A 206 -14.27 16.18 -9.34
CA VAL A 206 -12.87 16.19 -9.79
C VAL A 206 -12.01 16.71 -8.64
N CYS A 207 -11.26 15.80 -8.02
CA CYS A 207 -10.30 16.15 -6.98
C CYS A 207 -9.28 17.18 -7.52
N PRO A 208 -8.93 18.24 -6.76
CA PRO A 208 -7.93 19.21 -7.20
C PRO A 208 -6.57 18.58 -7.55
N LEU A 209 -6.21 17.44 -6.95
CA LEU A 209 -4.98 16.71 -7.32
C LEU A 209 -5.00 16.17 -8.76
N ALA A 210 -6.18 15.97 -9.35
CA ALA A 210 -6.28 15.60 -10.76
C ALA A 210 -5.87 16.73 -11.71
N MET A 211 -5.72 17.97 -11.21
CA MET A 211 -5.24 19.14 -11.95
C MET A 211 -3.70 19.29 -11.92
N LEU A 212 -3.00 18.32 -11.31
CA LEU A 212 -1.54 18.28 -11.35
C LEU A 212 -1.07 18.13 -12.80
N LYS A 213 -0.02 18.87 -13.18
CA LYS A 213 0.55 18.80 -14.51
C LYS A 213 1.07 17.39 -14.77
N GLY A 214 0.48 16.73 -15.77
CA GLY A 214 0.79 15.35 -16.12
C GLY A 214 0.02 14.30 -15.32
N PHE A 215 -0.97 14.68 -14.50
CA PHE A 215 -1.76 13.72 -13.74
C PHE A 215 -2.33 12.63 -14.63
N GLN A 216 -2.19 11.39 -14.16
CA GLN A 216 -2.79 10.23 -14.78
C GLN A 216 -3.38 9.33 -13.70
N PRO A 217 -4.49 8.62 -13.97
CA PRO A 217 -5.07 7.69 -13.02
C PRO A 217 -4.08 6.65 -12.50
N ARG A 218 -3.14 6.22 -13.35
CA ARG A 218 -2.08 5.25 -13.01
C ARG A 218 -1.08 5.73 -11.95
N MET A 219 -1.06 7.03 -11.63
CA MET A 219 -0.29 7.54 -10.50
C MET A 219 -0.89 7.06 -9.17
N ILE A 220 -2.20 6.83 -9.11
CA ILE A 220 -2.87 6.26 -7.94
C ILE A 220 -2.42 4.80 -7.83
N SER A 221 -1.56 4.55 -6.84
CA SER A 221 -0.92 3.25 -6.64
C SER A 221 -1.68 2.46 -5.60
N ILE A 222 -2.06 1.23 -5.97
CA ILE A 222 -2.56 0.26 -4.99
C ILE A 222 -1.41 -0.06 -4.02
N CYS A 223 -1.65 0.04 -2.73
CA CYS A 223 -0.63 -0.31 -1.75
C CYS A 223 -0.56 -1.84 -1.60
N SER A 224 0.58 -2.43 -1.99
CA SER A 224 0.83 -3.87 -1.81
C SER A 224 0.80 -4.26 -0.34
N MET A 225 1.38 -3.47 0.57
CA MET A 225 1.35 -3.77 2.02
C MET A 225 -0.08 -3.88 2.58
N HIS A 226 -0.99 -2.96 2.26
CA HIS A 226 -2.38 -3.03 2.74
C HIS A 226 -3.21 -4.14 2.07
N THR A 227 -2.89 -4.43 0.80
CA THR A 227 -3.61 -5.39 -0.01
C THR A 227 -3.18 -6.83 0.30
N SER A 228 -1.88 -7.11 0.24
CA SER A 228 -1.31 -8.43 0.54
C SER A 228 -0.98 -8.57 2.03
N ASN A 229 0.02 -7.86 2.55
CA ASN A 229 0.56 -8.10 3.89
C ASN A 229 -0.45 -7.96 5.04
N LEU A 230 -1.21 -6.87 5.10
CA LEU A 230 -2.26 -6.64 6.12
C LEU A 230 -3.63 -7.16 5.69
N GLY A 231 -3.82 -7.45 4.40
CA GLY A 231 -5.08 -7.95 3.87
C GLY A 231 -5.06 -9.46 3.70
N ILE A 232 -4.68 -9.89 2.50
CA ILE A 232 -4.72 -11.29 2.08
C ILE A 232 -3.93 -12.19 3.03
N CYS A 233 -2.73 -11.80 3.46
CA CYS A 233 -1.93 -12.61 4.38
C CYS A 233 -2.62 -12.76 5.74
N GLY A 234 -3.38 -11.78 6.23
CA GLY A 234 -4.19 -11.92 7.44
C GLY A 234 -5.21 -13.05 7.31
N TRP A 235 -5.84 -13.18 6.14
CA TRP A 235 -6.76 -14.29 5.86
C TRP A 235 -6.01 -15.59 5.65
N VAL A 236 -4.99 -15.64 4.80
CA VAL A 236 -4.22 -16.86 4.52
C VAL A 236 -3.56 -17.42 5.78
N ASN A 237 -3.07 -16.56 6.67
CA ASN A 237 -2.44 -16.95 7.93
C ASN A 237 -3.46 -17.46 8.98
N ALA A 238 -4.65 -16.85 9.11
CA ALA A 238 -5.69 -17.34 10.03
C ALA A 238 -6.71 -18.27 9.38
N ALA A 239 -7.54 -17.68 8.50
CA ALA A 239 -8.67 -18.30 7.82
C ALA A 239 -8.20 -19.45 6.95
N ALA A 240 -7.25 -19.16 6.08
CA ALA A 240 -7.32 -19.70 4.75
C ALA A 240 -6.07 -20.49 4.37
N ALA A 241 -5.55 -21.35 5.26
CA ALA A 241 -4.90 -22.59 4.83
C ALA A 241 -4.17 -23.34 5.95
N VAL A 242 -3.41 -22.63 6.77
CA VAL A 242 -2.31 -23.32 7.45
C VAL A 242 -2.51 -23.35 8.95
N LEU A 243 -2.66 -22.22 9.63
CA LEU A 243 -2.67 -22.26 11.09
C LEU A 243 -3.84 -23.09 11.64
N LEU A 244 -5.07 -22.82 11.22
CA LEU A 244 -6.23 -23.62 11.65
C LEU A 244 -6.18 -25.06 11.16
N ALA A 245 -5.84 -25.30 9.89
CA ALA A 245 -5.77 -26.66 9.35
C ALA A 245 -4.69 -27.51 10.06
N LEU A 246 -3.51 -26.94 10.30
CA LEU A 246 -2.43 -27.57 11.07
C LEU A 246 -2.82 -27.77 12.53
N LEU A 247 -3.53 -26.81 13.15
CA LEU A 247 -4.08 -26.98 14.50
C LEU A 247 -5.15 -28.09 14.55
N GLU A 248 -6.00 -28.25 13.55
CA GLU A 248 -6.97 -29.36 13.52
C GLU A 248 -6.29 -30.73 13.41
N ARG A 249 -5.05 -30.76 12.90
CA ARG A 249 -4.24 -31.98 12.66
C ARG A 249 -3.15 -32.21 13.70
N ALA A 250 -3.25 -31.51 14.84
CA ALA A 250 -2.34 -31.62 15.98
C ALA A 250 -0.87 -31.26 15.71
N GLU A 251 -0.55 -30.49 14.67
CA GLU A 251 0.83 -30.15 14.29
C GLU A 251 1.58 -29.34 15.35
N PHE A 252 0.83 -28.55 16.12
CA PHE A 252 1.35 -27.69 17.19
C PHE A 252 0.94 -28.15 18.59
N GLY A 253 0.72 -29.46 18.74
CA GLY A 253 0.30 -30.08 20.00
C GLY A 253 -1.09 -30.74 19.87
N PRO A 254 -1.42 -31.65 20.80
CA PRO A 254 -2.71 -32.35 20.87
C PRO A 254 -3.92 -31.42 20.72
N THR A 255 -5.00 -31.91 20.11
CA THR A 255 -6.22 -31.13 19.85
C THR A 255 -7.05 -30.85 21.10
N ASN A 256 -6.84 -31.60 22.17
CA ASN A 256 -7.47 -31.41 23.48
C ASN A 256 -6.76 -30.37 24.36
N GLU A 257 -5.58 -29.86 23.96
CA GLU A 257 -4.91 -28.76 24.65
C GLU A 257 -5.57 -27.42 24.38
N ASP A 258 -5.48 -26.52 25.37
CA ASP A 258 -5.99 -25.15 25.25
C ASP A 258 -5.38 -24.41 24.04
N LEU A 259 -6.22 -23.68 23.31
CA LEU A 259 -5.81 -22.98 22.09
C LEU A 259 -4.68 -21.97 22.36
N ALA A 260 -4.65 -21.30 23.52
CA ALA A 260 -3.58 -20.36 23.84
C ALA A 260 -2.24 -21.08 24.03
N HIS A 261 -2.25 -22.29 24.60
CA HIS A 261 -1.06 -23.13 24.69
C HIS A 261 -0.50 -23.48 23.30
N ARG A 262 -1.38 -23.92 22.39
CA ARG A 262 -0.99 -24.31 21.04
C ARG A 262 -0.47 -23.13 20.22
N LEU A 263 -1.06 -21.94 20.36
CA LEU A 263 -0.56 -20.70 19.76
C LEU A 263 0.80 -20.24 20.33
N LYS A 264 1.08 -20.55 21.60
CA LYS A 264 2.41 -20.37 22.20
C LYS A 264 3.43 -21.27 21.52
N VAL A 265 3.10 -22.55 21.29
CA VAL A 265 3.97 -23.50 20.54
C VAL A 265 4.25 -22.98 19.13
N VAL A 266 3.23 -22.50 18.41
CA VAL A 266 3.36 -21.87 17.09
C VAL A 266 4.36 -20.72 17.13
N THR A 267 4.24 -19.81 18.10
CA THR A 267 5.16 -18.67 18.26
C THR A 267 6.59 -19.14 18.50
N LEU A 268 6.79 -20.13 19.37
CA LEU A 268 8.13 -20.63 19.69
C LEU A 268 8.79 -21.29 18.46
N ARG A 269 8.04 -22.09 17.69
CA ARG A 269 8.53 -22.67 16.44
C ARG A 269 8.83 -21.60 15.40
N PHE A 270 7.96 -20.60 15.25
CA PHE A 270 8.20 -19.46 14.37
C PHE A 270 9.49 -18.71 14.71
N ARG A 271 9.73 -18.42 16.00
CA ARG A 271 10.95 -17.75 16.45
C ARG A 271 12.21 -18.57 16.18
N ARG A 272 12.17 -19.88 16.44
CA ARG A 272 13.26 -20.81 16.11
C ARG A 272 13.54 -20.83 14.61
N TRP A 273 12.50 -20.88 13.78
CA TRP A 273 12.63 -20.83 12.34
C TRP A 273 13.23 -19.49 11.87
N CYS A 274 12.79 -18.35 12.40
CA CYS A 274 13.37 -17.05 12.10
C CYS A 274 14.86 -17.00 12.49
N ALA A 275 15.23 -17.50 13.67
CA ALA A 275 16.62 -17.54 14.12
C ALA A 275 17.49 -18.40 13.19
N ALA A 276 17.02 -19.60 12.83
CA ALA A 276 17.72 -20.50 11.90
C ALA A 276 17.94 -19.86 10.52
N ASN A 277 17.00 -19.01 10.07
CA ASN A 277 17.07 -18.32 8.78
C ASN A 277 17.65 -16.89 8.87
N LYS A 278 18.17 -16.48 10.04
CA LYS A 278 18.72 -15.13 10.29
C LYS A 278 17.72 -14.00 9.97
N ILE A 279 16.43 -14.25 10.18
CA ILE A 279 15.36 -13.27 9.96
C ILE A 279 15.08 -12.54 11.27
N GLN A 280 15.22 -11.21 11.26
CA GLN A 280 14.82 -10.38 12.39
C GLN A 280 13.30 -10.34 12.52
N GLN A 281 12.80 -10.55 13.74
CA GLN A 281 11.38 -10.44 14.03
C GLN A 281 11.17 -9.80 15.42
N SER A 282 10.09 -9.03 15.55
CA SER A 282 9.66 -8.33 16.76
C SER A 282 8.18 -8.62 17.06
N GLN A 283 7.68 -9.75 16.55
CA GLN A 283 6.32 -10.19 16.74
C GLN A 283 6.16 -10.68 18.20
N PRO A 284 5.23 -10.09 18.99
CA PRO A 284 4.87 -10.65 20.28
C PRO A 284 4.27 -12.06 20.13
N TYR A 285 4.07 -12.74 21.24
CA TYR A 285 3.36 -14.03 21.23
C TYR A 285 2.02 -13.90 20.52
N ILE A 286 1.73 -14.87 19.64
CA ILE A 286 0.42 -14.96 19.01
C ILE A 286 -0.56 -15.39 20.10
N THR A 287 -1.59 -14.58 20.30
CA THR A 287 -2.63 -14.81 21.32
C THR A 287 -3.95 -15.14 20.64
N VAL A 288 -4.90 -15.71 21.39
CA VAL A 288 -6.26 -15.98 20.91
C VAL A 288 -6.92 -14.68 20.42
N GLY A 289 -6.69 -13.55 21.09
CA GLY A 289 -7.25 -12.25 20.69
C GLY A 289 -6.75 -11.71 19.35
N MET A 290 -5.64 -12.24 18.83
CA MET A 290 -5.13 -11.90 17.50
C MET A 290 -5.71 -12.79 16.40
N LEU A 291 -6.24 -13.95 16.77
CA LEU A 291 -6.89 -14.90 15.88
C LEU A 291 -8.40 -14.69 15.97
N HIS A 292 -8.92 -13.83 15.10
CA HIS A 292 -10.34 -13.54 15.01
C HIS A 292 -11.03 -14.74 14.38
N LEU A 293 -11.57 -15.67 15.18
CA LEU A 293 -12.21 -16.89 14.67
C LEU A 293 -13.59 -16.65 14.04
N GLY A 294 -14.21 -15.50 14.32
CA GLY A 294 -15.42 -14.98 13.66
C GLY A 294 -16.61 -15.94 13.63
N GLY A 295 -17.69 -15.64 14.37
CA GLY A 295 -18.93 -16.44 14.27
C GLY A 295 -19.53 -16.42 12.85
N SER A 296 -19.80 -15.22 12.32
CA SER A 296 -20.37 -15.02 10.97
C SER A 296 -19.35 -14.55 9.93
N THR A 297 -18.08 -14.37 10.33
CA THR A 297 -17.02 -13.83 9.47
C THR A 297 -15.89 -14.84 9.32
N ALA A 298 -15.29 -14.88 8.13
CA ALA A 298 -14.07 -15.66 7.91
C ALA A 298 -12.98 -15.35 8.94
N PRO A 299 -12.17 -16.34 9.37
CA PRO A 299 -11.13 -16.08 10.35
C PRO A 299 -10.06 -15.09 9.86
N GLU A 300 -9.40 -14.37 10.77
CA GLU A 300 -8.36 -13.40 10.42
C GLU A 300 -7.25 -13.33 11.48
N LEU A 301 -5.97 -13.31 11.07
CA LEU A 301 -4.83 -13.24 11.98
C LEU A 301 -4.22 -11.84 11.89
N SER A 302 -4.36 -11.08 12.96
CA SER A 302 -3.85 -9.73 13.04
C SER A 302 -2.35 -9.74 13.40
N LEU A 303 -1.49 -9.59 12.39
CA LEU A 303 -0.04 -9.41 12.54
C LEU A 303 0.38 -8.06 11.96
N LYS A 304 1.55 -7.55 12.39
CA LYS A 304 2.18 -6.43 11.69
C LYS A 304 2.49 -6.83 10.24
N ALA A 305 2.43 -5.87 9.30
CA ALA A 305 2.57 -6.14 7.87
C ALA A 305 3.83 -6.94 7.50
N TYR A 306 4.98 -6.55 8.06
CA TYR A 306 6.25 -7.25 7.82
C TYR A 306 6.19 -8.69 8.38
N HIS A 307 5.72 -8.86 9.62
CA HIS A 307 5.60 -10.17 10.26
C HIS A 307 4.60 -11.07 9.55
N SER A 308 3.53 -10.52 8.97
CA SER A 308 2.52 -11.28 8.24
C SER A 308 3.09 -12.06 7.05
N ARG A 309 3.99 -11.47 6.26
CA ARG A 309 4.66 -12.17 5.14
C ARG A 309 5.75 -13.15 5.59
N VAL A 310 6.43 -12.86 6.70
CA VAL A 310 7.46 -13.74 7.26
C VAL A 310 6.79 -14.98 7.88
N PHE A 311 5.68 -14.77 8.58
CA PHE A 311 4.87 -15.84 9.14
C PHE A 311 4.26 -16.72 8.04
N LEU A 312 3.80 -16.13 6.94
CA LEU A 312 3.36 -16.89 5.76
C LEU A 312 4.44 -17.85 5.23
N ALA A 313 5.71 -17.41 5.16
CA ALA A 313 6.81 -18.26 4.71
C ALA A 313 7.08 -19.42 5.69
N PHE A 314 7.04 -19.16 7.00
CA PHE A 314 7.12 -20.20 8.03
C PHE A 314 5.97 -21.22 7.91
N LEU A 315 4.75 -20.74 7.70
CA LEU A 315 3.57 -21.58 7.51
C LEU A 315 3.71 -22.44 6.26
N ALA A 316 4.23 -21.91 5.14
CA ALA A 316 4.47 -22.69 3.94
C ALA A 316 5.39 -23.90 4.19
N VAL A 317 6.50 -23.71 4.92
CA VAL A 317 7.41 -24.80 5.31
C VAL A 317 6.72 -25.82 6.23
N THR A 318 5.92 -25.35 7.18
CA THR A 318 5.21 -26.25 8.10
C THR A 318 4.14 -27.07 7.36
N CYS A 319 3.43 -26.44 6.42
CA CYS A 319 2.48 -27.11 5.54
C CYS A 319 3.14 -28.19 4.67
N GLU A 320 4.35 -27.93 4.18
CA GLU A 320 5.11 -28.90 3.39
C GLU A 320 5.40 -30.17 4.19
N SER A 321 5.87 -30.02 5.44
CA SER A 321 6.07 -31.16 6.34
C SER A 321 4.76 -31.90 6.64
N ALA A 322 3.66 -31.18 6.88
CA ALA A 322 2.37 -31.79 7.18
C ALA A 322 1.76 -32.55 5.98
N VAL A 323 1.94 -32.04 4.76
CA VAL A 323 1.53 -32.72 3.51
C VAL A 323 2.39 -33.96 3.27
N ALA A 324 3.71 -33.89 3.51
CA ALA A 324 4.59 -35.05 3.38
C ALA A 324 4.17 -36.20 4.31
N ALA A 325 3.70 -35.86 5.52
CA ALA A 325 3.16 -36.84 6.47
C ALA A 325 1.75 -37.33 6.12
N ARG A 326 0.99 -36.57 5.33
CA ARG A 326 -0.43 -36.84 4.99
C ARG A 326 -0.73 -36.46 3.54
N PRO A 327 -0.18 -37.19 2.55
CA PRO A 327 -0.27 -36.81 1.15
C PRO A 327 -1.72 -36.81 0.61
N ASP A 328 -2.61 -37.61 1.20
CA ASP A 328 -4.01 -37.72 0.79
C ASP A 328 -4.90 -36.59 1.33
N ASP A 329 -4.37 -35.73 2.21
CA ASP A 329 -5.10 -34.59 2.75
C ASP A 329 -5.18 -33.45 1.71
N THR A 330 -6.19 -33.56 0.86
CA THR A 330 -6.46 -32.61 -0.21
C THR A 330 -6.63 -31.16 0.26
N GLU A 331 -7.10 -30.91 1.49
CA GLU A 331 -7.15 -29.54 2.04
C GLU A 331 -5.72 -29.06 2.28
N LEU A 332 -4.88 -29.83 2.99
CA LEU A 332 -3.48 -29.45 3.25
C LEU A 332 -2.67 -29.24 1.95
N VAL A 333 -2.90 -30.05 0.92
CA VAL A 333 -2.23 -29.90 -0.39
C VAL A 333 -2.60 -28.56 -1.04
N LEU A 334 -3.89 -28.20 -1.04
CA LEU A 334 -4.34 -26.90 -1.55
C LEU A 334 -3.80 -25.75 -0.69
N CYS A 335 -3.76 -25.93 0.62
CA CYS A 335 -3.23 -24.98 1.58
C CYS A 335 -1.76 -24.68 1.30
N LEU A 336 -0.92 -25.71 1.17
CA LEU A 336 0.47 -25.61 0.75
C LEU A 336 0.60 -24.91 -0.61
N GLY A 337 -0.24 -25.28 -1.59
CA GLY A 337 -0.24 -24.68 -2.92
C GLY A 337 -0.48 -23.17 -2.90
N ALA A 338 -1.44 -22.70 -2.07
CA ALA A 338 -1.73 -21.28 -1.90
C ALA A 338 -0.61 -20.56 -1.14
N THR A 339 -0.17 -21.08 0.01
CA THR A 339 0.84 -20.41 0.84
C THR A 339 2.20 -20.35 0.20
N SER A 340 2.64 -21.44 -0.45
CA SER A 340 3.92 -21.46 -1.15
C SER A 340 3.93 -20.51 -2.35
N ALA A 341 2.83 -20.43 -3.12
CA ALA A 341 2.74 -19.48 -4.23
C ALA A 341 2.83 -18.02 -3.75
N LEU A 342 2.10 -17.66 -2.68
CA LEU A 342 2.13 -16.29 -2.15
C LEU A 342 3.45 -15.96 -1.43
N ALA A 343 4.05 -16.92 -0.72
CA ALA A 343 5.37 -16.76 -0.11
C ALA A 343 6.46 -16.58 -1.18
N GLN A 344 6.45 -17.38 -2.24
CA GLN A 344 7.37 -17.23 -3.37
C GLN A 344 7.17 -15.89 -4.07
N TRP A 345 5.93 -15.43 -4.24
CA TRP A 345 5.64 -14.11 -4.79
C TRP A 345 6.30 -12.99 -3.96
N HIS A 346 6.17 -13.03 -2.63
CA HIS A 346 6.82 -12.08 -1.74
C HIS A 346 8.35 -12.16 -1.82
N LEU A 347 8.92 -13.36 -1.88
CA LEU A 347 10.36 -13.55 -2.01
C LEU A 347 10.89 -12.98 -3.32
N TYR A 348 10.18 -13.21 -4.42
CA TYR A 348 10.53 -12.70 -5.74
C TYR A 348 10.45 -11.16 -5.76
N LEU A 349 9.42 -10.59 -5.15
CA LEU A 349 9.24 -9.14 -4.99
C LEU A 349 10.44 -8.46 -4.28
N GLU A 350 10.98 -9.10 -3.23
CA GLU A 350 12.13 -8.62 -2.48
C GLU A 350 13.47 -8.81 -3.20
N ARG A 351 13.58 -9.80 -4.09
CA ARG A 351 14.81 -10.06 -4.87
C ARG A 351 14.89 -9.17 -6.12
N CYS A 352 13.77 -8.86 -6.73
CA CYS A 352 13.74 -8.08 -7.97
C CYS A 352 14.07 -6.59 -7.73
N PRO A 353 14.72 -5.93 -8.71
CA PRO A 353 15.00 -4.49 -8.68
C PRO A 353 13.72 -3.67 -8.88
N ARG A 354 13.87 -2.34 -8.95
CA ARG A 354 12.77 -1.39 -9.20
C ARG A 354 12.16 -1.58 -10.59
N TYR A 355 13.01 -1.66 -11.60
CA TYR A 355 12.61 -1.84 -13.00
C TYR A 355 12.71 -3.31 -13.35
N LEU A 356 11.59 -3.92 -13.69
CA LEU A 356 11.47 -5.35 -13.93
C LEU A 356 11.79 -5.68 -15.40
N THR A 357 12.42 -6.83 -15.62
CA THR A 357 12.47 -7.41 -16.98
C THR A 357 11.10 -7.97 -17.39
N GLN A 358 10.99 -8.38 -18.66
CA GLN A 358 9.78 -9.04 -19.16
C GLN A 358 9.48 -10.31 -18.35
N GLU A 359 10.51 -11.14 -18.15
CA GLU A 359 10.49 -12.42 -17.48
C GLU A 359 10.13 -12.28 -16.00
N GLN A 360 10.75 -11.30 -15.31
CA GLN A 360 10.47 -11.04 -13.90
C GLN A 360 9.00 -10.67 -13.66
N GLY A 361 8.43 -9.80 -14.49
CA GLY A 361 7.01 -9.46 -14.39
C GLY A 361 6.09 -10.65 -14.69
N SER A 362 6.41 -11.43 -15.73
CA SER A 362 5.66 -12.65 -16.07
C SER A 362 5.67 -13.68 -14.94
N GLU A 363 6.81 -13.86 -14.27
CA GLU A 363 6.95 -14.79 -13.16
C GLU A 363 6.14 -14.36 -11.94
N MET A 364 6.15 -13.06 -11.58
CA MET A 364 5.31 -12.53 -10.50
C MET A 364 3.82 -12.78 -10.78
N VAL A 365 3.38 -12.55 -12.02
CA VAL A 365 2.00 -12.80 -12.43
C VAL A 365 1.66 -14.29 -12.38
N ARG A 366 2.55 -15.17 -12.82
CA ARG A 366 2.38 -16.62 -12.76
C ARG A 366 2.16 -17.09 -11.31
N LEU A 367 3.01 -16.64 -10.39
CA LEU A 367 2.88 -16.94 -8.95
C LEU A 367 1.57 -16.40 -8.37
N SER A 368 1.21 -15.17 -8.71
CA SER A 368 -0.06 -14.54 -8.31
C SER A 368 -1.28 -15.33 -8.80
N LEU A 369 -1.32 -15.72 -10.08
CA LEU A 369 -2.43 -16.50 -10.65
C LEU A 369 -2.53 -17.90 -10.04
N LYS A 370 -1.38 -18.54 -9.76
CA LYS A 370 -1.35 -19.82 -9.05
C LYS A 370 -2.00 -19.66 -7.67
N PHE A 371 -1.58 -18.66 -6.89
CA PHE A 371 -2.20 -18.36 -5.59
C PHE A 371 -3.71 -18.12 -5.72
N LEU A 372 -4.13 -17.19 -6.58
CA LEU A 372 -5.54 -16.81 -6.74
C LEU A 372 -6.42 -17.99 -7.18
N THR A 373 -5.91 -18.85 -8.06
CA THR A 373 -6.65 -20.04 -8.53
C THR A 373 -6.82 -21.05 -7.40
N VAL A 374 -5.75 -21.38 -6.68
CA VAL A 374 -5.81 -22.34 -5.56
C VAL A 374 -6.68 -21.81 -4.42
N TYR A 375 -6.54 -20.52 -4.08
CA TYR A 375 -7.36 -19.87 -3.06
C TYR A 375 -8.86 -19.90 -3.43
N LYS A 376 -9.19 -19.67 -4.71
CA LYS A 376 -10.57 -19.78 -5.19
C LYS A 376 -11.13 -21.20 -5.06
N THR A 377 -10.31 -22.22 -5.34
CA THR A 377 -10.71 -23.62 -5.15
C THR A 377 -11.02 -23.92 -3.68
N LEU A 378 -10.17 -23.46 -2.75
CA LEU A 378 -10.42 -23.58 -1.31
C LEU A 378 -11.71 -22.86 -0.90
N ALA A 379 -11.92 -21.63 -1.38
CA ALA A 379 -13.16 -20.87 -1.16
C ALA A 379 -14.42 -21.59 -1.60
N ILE A 380 -14.42 -22.15 -2.80
CA ILE A 380 -15.57 -22.90 -3.32
C ILE A 380 -15.82 -24.15 -2.47
N ARG A 381 -14.78 -24.93 -2.18
CA ARG A 381 -14.90 -26.17 -1.39
C ARG A 381 -15.47 -25.91 0.01
N HIS A 382 -14.97 -24.90 0.71
CA HIS A 382 -15.47 -24.59 2.05
C HIS A 382 -16.88 -24.00 2.02
N ALA A 383 -17.19 -23.15 1.04
CA ALA A 383 -18.54 -22.62 0.89
C ALA A 383 -19.58 -23.74 0.65
N LEU A 384 -19.24 -24.75 -0.16
CA LEU A 384 -20.07 -25.94 -0.37
C LEU A 384 -20.23 -26.78 0.90
N ALA A 385 -19.22 -26.78 1.78
CA ALA A 385 -19.27 -27.43 3.09
C ALA A 385 -19.91 -26.56 4.20
N GLY A 386 -20.56 -25.44 3.85
CA GLY A 386 -21.19 -24.55 4.83
C GLY A 386 -20.20 -23.72 5.66
N SER A 387 -18.93 -23.66 5.27
CA SER A 387 -17.86 -22.96 5.96
C SER A 387 -17.41 -21.71 5.19
N LEU A 388 -17.29 -20.56 5.88
CA LEU A 388 -16.79 -19.32 5.29
C LEU A 388 -15.29 -19.11 5.53
N ARG A 389 -14.53 -20.20 5.64
CA ARG A 389 -13.11 -20.19 6.00
C ARG A 389 -12.23 -19.42 5.00
N PHE A 390 -12.57 -19.38 3.72
CA PHE A 390 -11.75 -18.79 2.66
C PHE A 390 -12.53 -17.69 1.90
N PRO A 391 -12.53 -16.44 2.39
CA PRO A 391 -13.41 -15.41 1.86
C PRO A 391 -12.92 -14.83 0.53
N LEU A 392 -13.79 -14.80 -0.49
CA LEU A 392 -13.53 -14.08 -1.73
C LEU A 392 -13.85 -12.58 -1.57
N LYS A 393 -12.88 -11.81 -1.04
CA LYS A 393 -13.01 -10.36 -0.80
C LYS A 393 -12.39 -9.51 -1.92
N PRO A 394 -12.81 -8.23 -2.08
CA PRO A 394 -12.27 -7.32 -3.10
C PRO A 394 -10.74 -7.17 -3.14
N LYS A 395 -10.05 -7.31 -1.99
CA LYS A 395 -8.58 -7.22 -1.95
C LYS A 395 -7.89 -8.28 -2.83
N LEU A 396 -8.50 -9.45 -3.06
CA LEU A 396 -7.95 -10.46 -3.98
C LEU A 396 -7.87 -9.92 -5.42
N HIS A 397 -8.87 -9.15 -5.83
CA HIS A 397 -8.86 -8.49 -7.12
C HIS A 397 -7.87 -7.32 -7.14
N SER A 398 -7.76 -6.52 -6.07
CA SER A 398 -6.71 -5.49 -5.97
C SER A 398 -5.30 -6.10 -6.04
N TYR A 399 -5.10 -7.29 -5.49
CA TYR A 399 -3.84 -8.04 -5.62
C TYR A 399 -3.61 -8.50 -7.06
N GLN A 400 -4.65 -8.94 -7.76
CA GLN A 400 -4.54 -9.21 -9.19
C GLN A 400 -4.14 -7.95 -9.97
N GLU A 401 -4.83 -6.82 -9.73
CA GLU A 401 -4.57 -5.55 -10.41
C GLU A 401 -3.13 -5.07 -10.17
N LEU A 402 -2.60 -5.20 -8.95
CA LEU A 402 -1.18 -4.96 -8.65
C LEU A 402 -0.25 -5.74 -9.58
N ASN A 403 -0.54 -7.02 -9.80
CA ASN A 403 0.29 -7.89 -10.63
C ASN A 403 0.18 -7.56 -12.13
N LEU A 404 -1.03 -7.23 -12.61
CA LEU A 404 -1.23 -6.73 -13.97
C LEU A 404 -0.48 -5.41 -14.19
N GLN A 405 -0.53 -4.51 -13.20
CA GLN A 405 0.20 -3.25 -13.20
C GLN A 405 1.71 -3.49 -13.28
N MET A 406 2.28 -4.41 -12.49
CA MET A 406 3.71 -4.72 -12.54
C MET A 406 4.16 -5.21 -13.91
N THR A 407 3.39 -6.08 -14.56
CA THR A 407 3.74 -6.59 -15.89
C THR A 407 3.63 -5.52 -16.96
N ARG A 408 2.58 -4.69 -16.91
CA ARG A 408 2.38 -3.60 -17.86
C ARG A 408 3.44 -2.51 -17.70
N GLU A 409 3.70 -2.11 -16.46
CA GLU A 409 4.52 -0.94 -16.14
C GLU A 409 5.99 -1.28 -15.90
N ARG A 410 6.32 -2.58 -15.87
CA ARG A 410 7.66 -3.10 -15.55
C ARG A 410 8.22 -2.48 -14.26
N TYR A 411 7.36 -2.22 -13.29
CA TYR A 411 7.72 -1.51 -12.06
C TYR A 411 7.35 -2.33 -10.84
N ASN A 412 8.33 -2.63 -10.00
CA ASN A 412 8.15 -3.48 -8.82
C ASN A 412 7.32 -2.76 -7.73
N VAL A 413 6.18 -3.35 -7.35
CA VAL A 413 5.26 -2.74 -6.36
C VAL A 413 5.83 -2.68 -4.94
N ARG A 414 6.99 -3.30 -4.65
CA ARG A 414 7.69 -3.03 -3.38
C ARG A 414 8.08 -1.55 -3.26
N TYR A 415 8.39 -0.88 -4.38
CA TYR A 415 8.74 0.53 -4.33
C TYR A 415 7.50 1.45 -4.19
N LEU A 416 6.29 0.86 -4.22
CA LEU A 416 5.00 1.54 -4.03
C LEU A 416 4.34 1.18 -2.68
N HIS A 417 4.94 0.30 -1.88
CA HIS A 417 4.39 -0.04 -0.58
C HIS A 417 4.54 1.11 0.42
N THR A 418 3.69 1.15 1.44
CA THR A 418 3.60 2.28 2.38
C THR A 418 4.26 2.01 3.74
N TYR A 419 5.16 1.02 3.87
CA TYR A 419 5.85 0.73 5.14
C TYR A 419 6.50 1.96 5.78
N ARG A 420 7.29 2.71 4.99
CA ARG A 420 7.94 3.95 5.47
C ARG A 420 6.93 5.06 5.75
N ASP A 421 5.82 5.07 5.02
CA ASP A 421 4.75 6.04 5.24
C ASP A 421 4.08 5.75 6.60
N GLU A 422 3.74 4.49 6.89
CA GLU A 422 3.18 4.03 8.18
C GLU A 422 4.13 4.31 9.35
N ASP A 423 5.42 4.04 9.19
CA ASP A 423 6.39 4.34 10.25
C ASP A 423 6.42 5.85 10.55
N MET A 424 6.40 6.70 9.51
CA MET A 424 6.34 8.16 9.67
C MET A 424 5.01 8.63 10.30
N ILE A 425 3.89 7.98 9.96
CA ILE A 425 2.59 8.20 10.59
C ILE A 425 2.66 7.84 12.08
N GLY A 426 3.29 6.71 12.43
CA GLY A 426 3.51 6.29 13.82
C GLY A 426 4.38 7.27 14.62
N GLN A 427 5.44 7.81 14.01
CA GLN A 427 6.24 8.88 14.61
C GLN A 427 5.42 10.17 14.79
N THR A 428 4.67 10.57 13.77
CA THR A 428 3.82 11.78 13.80
C THR A 428 2.75 11.66 14.88
N LYS A 429 2.09 10.50 14.99
CA LYS A 429 1.16 10.16 16.07
C LYS A 429 1.79 10.33 17.46
N SER A 430 3.06 9.94 17.62
CA SER A 430 3.77 10.09 18.89
C SER A 430 4.02 11.56 19.23
N ILE A 431 4.29 12.40 18.24
CA ILE A 431 4.40 13.86 18.41
C ILE A 431 3.04 14.47 18.75
N VAL A 432 1.98 14.09 18.04
CA VAL A 432 0.59 14.53 18.26
C VAL A 432 0.14 14.27 19.69
N ARG A 433 0.53 13.12 20.27
CA ARG A 433 0.24 12.79 21.68
C ARG A 433 0.92 13.71 22.68
N ALA A 434 2.03 14.34 22.29
CA ALA A 434 2.86 15.14 23.18
C ALA A 434 2.63 16.65 23.05
N VAL A 435 1.66 17.09 22.24
CA VAL A 435 1.32 18.52 22.05
C VAL A 435 -0.01 18.87 22.69
N HIS A 436 -0.19 20.16 23.01
CA HIS A 436 -1.44 20.66 23.57
C HIS A 436 -2.58 20.55 22.55
N LYS A 437 -3.76 20.08 22.99
CA LYS A 437 -4.93 19.79 22.13
C LYS A 437 -5.38 20.97 21.27
N ASP A 438 -5.32 22.20 21.80
CA ASP A 438 -5.82 23.40 21.12
C ASP A 438 -4.85 23.92 20.05
N LEU A 439 -3.59 23.47 20.10
CA LEU A 439 -2.55 23.84 19.15
C LEU A 439 -2.00 22.60 18.42
N LEU A 440 -2.78 21.53 18.38
CA LEU A 440 -2.33 20.20 17.97
C LEU A 440 -1.73 20.22 16.57
N GLU A 441 -2.46 20.77 15.60
CA GLU A 441 -2.05 20.80 14.19
C GLU A 441 -0.75 21.61 14.03
N MET A 442 -0.74 22.85 14.51
CA MET A 442 0.41 23.76 14.40
C MET A 442 1.64 23.24 15.14
N ARG A 443 1.52 22.86 16.43
CA ARG A 443 2.67 22.40 17.21
C ARG A 443 3.22 21.07 16.72
N SER A 444 2.38 20.20 16.16
CA SER A 444 2.87 18.95 15.55
C SER A 444 3.74 19.23 14.34
N LEU A 445 3.28 20.09 13.43
CA LEU A 445 4.06 20.50 12.26
C LEU A 445 5.35 21.23 12.66
N CYS A 446 5.30 22.18 13.61
CA CYS A 446 6.51 22.86 14.09
C CYS A 446 7.55 21.90 14.67
N ARG A 447 7.13 20.92 15.49
CA ARG A 447 8.05 19.90 16.04
C ARG A 447 8.65 19.01 14.96
N LEU A 448 7.88 18.65 13.94
CA LEU A 448 8.38 17.92 12.77
C LEU A 448 9.40 18.75 11.97
N SER A 449 9.12 20.04 11.75
CA SER A 449 10.07 20.95 11.09
C SER A 449 11.38 21.10 11.87
N LEU A 450 11.32 21.16 13.21
CA LEU A 450 12.51 21.18 14.06
C LEU A 450 13.32 19.89 13.95
N ARG A 451 12.66 18.72 13.92
CA ARG A 451 13.34 17.43 13.70
C ARG A 451 14.03 17.37 12.34
N LEU A 452 13.37 17.84 11.29
CA LEU A 452 13.95 17.91 9.95
C LEU A 452 15.17 18.87 9.91
N ALA A 453 15.09 20.00 10.61
CA ALA A 453 16.20 20.96 10.70
C ALA A 453 17.38 20.42 11.52
N ALA A 454 17.11 19.58 12.53
CA ALA A 454 18.12 18.95 13.39
C ALA A 454 18.70 17.65 12.80
N ALA A 455 18.11 17.10 11.73
CA ALA A 455 18.59 15.87 11.13
C ALA A 455 20.04 16.05 10.62
N PRO A 456 20.93 15.07 10.89
CA PRO A 456 22.33 15.16 10.49
C PRO A 456 22.47 15.48 9.00
N ARG A 457 23.40 16.39 8.68
CA ARG A 457 23.80 16.63 7.29
C ARG A 457 24.72 15.49 6.87
N HIS A 458 24.22 14.63 5.99
CA HIS A 458 24.96 13.51 5.43
C HIS A 458 25.55 13.87 4.07
#